data_AF-A0A6G1R5M2-F1
#
_entry.id   AF-A0A6G1R5M2-F1
#
_cell.length_a   1.000
_cell.length_b   1.000
_cell.length_c   1.000
_cell.angle_alpha   90.00
_cell.angle_beta   90.00
_cell.angle_gamma   90.00
#
_symmetry.space_group_name_H-M   'P 1'
#
loop_
_entity.id
_entity.type
_entity.pdbx_description
1 polymer ?
#
loop_
_entity_poly.entity_id
_entity_poly.type
_entity_poly.pdbx_seq_one_letter_code
_entity_poly.pdbx_strand_id
1 'polypeptide(L)'
;FPASPASAGDELTWLLYSHPINRHRRSDLGIYLNPSPLDREGWQHPWVLNLGPSGYSDLSTCSGGVFGCLFERGTTSTCEEIAFCLFTLDASQQDLNAS
;
A
#
# COMPACT_ATOMS: atom_id res chain seq x y z
N PHE A 1 22.13 -19.99 0.65
CA PHE A 1 22.18 -19.50 -0.73
C PHE A 1 22.96 -18.20 -0.74
N PRO A 2 24.08 -18.04 -1.48
CA PRO A 2 24.72 -16.74 -1.55
C PRO A 2 23.90 -15.85 -2.49
N ALA A 3 23.62 -14.63 -2.03
CA ALA A 3 22.99 -13.60 -2.83
C ALA A 3 23.90 -13.24 -4.03
N SER A 4 23.29 -13.08 -5.20
CA SER A 4 23.96 -12.55 -6.39
C SER A 4 24.40 -11.11 -6.09
N PRO A 5 25.61 -10.66 -6.47
CA PRO A 5 25.98 -9.27 -6.31
C PRO A 5 25.08 -8.44 -7.23
N ALA A 6 24.19 -7.65 -6.62
CA ALA A 6 23.40 -6.67 -7.35
C ALA A 6 24.38 -5.73 -8.05
N SER A 7 24.31 -5.72 -9.39
CA SER A 7 24.94 -4.68 -10.20
C SER A 7 24.38 -3.34 -9.78
N ALA A 8 25.25 -2.41 -9.40
CA ALA A 8 24.92 -1.04 -9.04
C ALA A 8 24.41 -0.23 -10.26
N GLY A 9 23.24 -0.59 -10.77
CA GLY A 9 22.29 0.39 -11.28
C GLY A 9 21.46 0.86 -10.09
N ASP A 10 21.00 2.11 -10.09
CA ASP A 10 19.96 2.55 -9.16
C ASP A 10 18.75 1.61 -9.33
N GLU A 11 18.63 0.57 -8.50
CA GLU A 11 17.41 -0.18 -8.38
C GLU A 11 16.38 0.81 -7.84
N LEU A 12 15.52 1.31 -8.75
CA LEU A 12 14.39 2.16 -8.43
C LEU A 12 13.52 1.42 -7.41
N THR A 13 13.78 1.69 -6.14
CA THR A 13 13.06 1.10 -5.02
C THR A 13 11.89 2.01 -4.72
N TRP A 14 10.68 1.47 -4.69
CA TRP A 14 9.49 2.20 -4.27
C TRP A 14 9.11 1.77 -2.85
N LEU A 15 8.52 2.68 -2.07
CA LEU A 15 7.88 2.33 -0.81
C LEU A 15 6.38 2.22 -0.99
N LEU A 16 5.82 1.16 -0.42
CA LEU A 16 4.39 0.95 -0.30
C LEU A 16 4.04 0.90 1.18
N TYR A 17 2.98 1.60 1.57
CA TYR A 17 2.53 1.68 2.95
C TYR A 17 1.02 1.55 3.04
N SER A 18 0.51 0.78 3.99
CA SER A 18 -0.92 0.62 4.23
C SER A 18 -1.33 1.17 5.60
N HIS A 19 -2.36 2.02 5.63
CA HIS A 19 -2.90 2.58 6.86
C HIS A 19 -4.30 3.19 6.66
N PRO A 20 -5.18 3.17 7.68
CA PRO A 20 -6.43 3.94 7.67
C PRO A 20 -6.20 5.41 7.30
N ILE A 21 -6.95 5.93 6.32
CA ILE A 21 -6.79 7.30 5.81
C ILE A 21 -7.50 8.31 6.74
N ASN A 22 -8.54 7.87 7.44
CA ASN A 22 -9.26 8.73 8.36
C ASN A 22 -8.39 9.10 9.58
N ARG A 23 -8.17 10.40 9.79
CA ARG A 23 -7.30 10.92 10.86
C ARG A 23 -7.84 10.73 12.27
N HIS A 24 -9.14 10.51 12.42
CA HIS A 24 -9.81 10.48 13.72
C HIS A 24 -10.25 9.08 14.13
N ARG A 25 -10.37 8.15 13.18
CA ARG A 25 -10.87 6.81 13.40
C ARG A 25 -10.12 5.82 12.52
N ARG A 26 -10.03 4.58 12.97
CA ARG A 26 -9.50 3.47 12.17
C ARG A 26 -10.53 3.07 11.10
N SER A 27 -10.63 3.88 10.05
CA SER A 27 -11.50 3.63 8.90
C SER A 27 -10.81 3.96 7.58
N ASP A 28 -11.31 3.31 6.53
CA ASP A 28 -10.93 3.51 5.14
C ASP A 28 -9.44 3.20 4.93
N LEU A 29 -9.11 1.91 4.82
CA LEU A 29 -7.74 1.44 4.62
C LEU A 29 -7.21 1.96 3.28
N GLY A 30 -6.17 2.77 3.35
CA GLY A 30 -5.49 3.31 2.19
C GLY A 30 -4.15 2.63 1.94
N ILE A 31 -3.73 2.67 0.68
CA ILE A 31 -2.35 2.37 0.29
C ILE A 31 -1.71 3.64 -0.24
N TYR A 32 -0.51 3.92 0.26
CA TYR A 32 0.32 5.05 -0.09
C TYR A 32 1.51 4.54 -0.88
N LEU A 33 1.85 5.25 -1.96
CA LEU A 33 3.02 4.96 -2.80
C LEU A 33 4.00 6.12 -2.71
N ASN A 34 5.27 5.80 -2.50
CA ASN A 34 6.37 6.74 -2.66
C ASN A 34 7.42 6.15 -3.63
N PRO A 35 7.47 6.64 -4.88
CA PRO A 35 8.45 6.21 -5.87
C PRO A 35 9.88 6.70 -5.58
N SER A 36 10.06 7.60 -4.61
CA SER A 36 11.34 8.20 -4.19
C SER A 36 11.51 8.06 -2.67
N PRO A 37 11.95 6.90 -2.15
CA PRO A 37 11.93 6.57 -0.72
C PRO A 37 12.59 7.57 0.23
N LEU A 38 13.55 8.36 -0.28
CA LEU A 38 14.28 9.37 0.48
C LEU A 38 13.60 10.74 0.47
N ASP A 39 12.67 10.96 -0.45
CA ASP A 39 11.86 12.17 -0.50
C ASP A 39 10.62 12.00 0.39
N ARG A 40 10.55 12.83 1.43
CA ARG A 40 9.42 12.83 2.36
C ARG A 40 8.14 13.38 1.73
N GLU A 41 8.24 14.24 0.74
CA GLU A 41 7.09 14.80 0.03
C GLU A 41 6.71 13.94 -1.18
N GLY A 42 7.48 12.88 -1.47
CA GLY A 42 7.25 11.94 -2.58
C GLY A 42 6.06 11.01 -2.40
N TRP A 43 5.35 11.08 -1.26
CA TRP A 43 4.14 10.29 -1.03
C TRP A 43 2.96 10.81 -1.88
N GLN A 44 2.41 9.93 -2.70
CA GLN A 44 1.21 10.21 -3.47
C GLN A 44 -0.05 10.12 -2.60
N HIS A 45 -1.15 10.71 -3.09
CA HIS A 45 -2.44 10.58 -2.43
C HIS A 45 -2.84 9.09 -2.34
N PRO A 46 -3.32 8.61 -1.18
CA PRO A 46 -3.62 7.20 -1.03
C PRO A 46 -4.83 6.79 -1.86
N TRP A 47 -4.81 5.58 -2.43
CA TRP A 47 -6.03 4.96 -2.92
C TRP A 47 -6.67 4.12 -1.80
N VAL A 48 -7.99 4.07 -1.79
CA VAL A 48 -8.74 3.30 -0.81
C VAL A 48 -8.79 1.83 -1.25
N LEU A 49 -8.19 0.95 -0.45
CA LEU A 49 -8.27 -0.50 -0.64
C LEU A 49 -9.55 -1.08 -0.03
N ASN A 50 -9.98 -0.58 1.14
CA ASN A 50 -11.20 -1.01 1.80
C ASN A 50 -11.89 0.16 2.50
N LEU A 51 -13.17 0.39 2.19
CA LEU A 51 -14.02 1.37 2.86
C LEU A 51 -14.51 0.85 4.21
N GLY A 52 -14.75 1.75 5.16
CA GLY A 52 -15.30 1.44 6.48
C GLY A 52 -14.26 1.02 7.52
N PRO A 53 -14.68 0.49 8.68
CA PRO A 53 -13.79 0.10 9.76
C PRO A 53 -12.65 -0.79 9.27
N SER A 54 -11.42 -0.30 9.43
CA SER A 54 -10.20 -1.01 9.03
C SER A 54 -9.12 -0.78 10.08
N GLY A 55 -8.53 -1.86 10.60
CA GLY A 55 -7.58 -1.83 11.70
C GLY A 55 -6.13 -1.98 11.27
N TYR A 56 -5.41 -2.87 11.92
CA TYR A 56 -4.04 -3.22 11.55
C TYR A 56 -3.98 -3.89 10.18
N SER A 57 -2.83 -3.74 9.52
CA SER A 57 -2.57 -4.31 8.19
C SER A 57 -1.11 -4.72 8.05
N ASP A 58 -0.86 -5.67 7.15
CA ASP A 58 0.47 -6.11 6.73
C ASP A 58 0.52 -6.24 5.19
N LEU A 59 1.67 -5.95 4.59
CA LEU A 59 1.89 -5.94 3.14
C LEU A 59 2.98 -6.94 2.76
N SER A 60 2.78 -7.60 1.62
CA SER A 60 3.77 -8.50 1.05
C SER A 60 3.85 -8.33 -0.46
N THR A 61 5.07 -8.46 -1.01
CA THR A 61 5.30 -8.50 -2.44
C THR A 61 5.11 -9.94 -2.95
N CYS A 62 4.37 -10.08 -4.04
CA CYS A 62 4.19 -11.35 -4.75
C CYS A 62 4.94 -11.32 -6.09
N SER A 63 5.06 -12.47 -6.74
CA SER A 63 5.63 -12.55 -8.09
C SER A 63 4.75 -11.81 -9.10
N GLY A 64 5.37 -11.27 -10.15
CA GLY A 64 4.64 -10.64 -11.25
C GLY A 64 4.10 -9.23 -10.98
N GLY A 65 4.67 -8.49 -10.02
CA GLY A 65 4.24 -7.12 -9.71
C GLY A 65 2.90 -7.03 -8.96
N VAL A 66 2.49 -8.13 -8.35
CA VAL A 66 1.30 -8.23 -7.50
C VAL A 66 1.68 -7.99 -6.05
N PHE A 67 0.80 -7.36 -5.29
CA PHE A 67 0.95 -7.13 -3.87
C PHE A 67 -0.20 -7.79 -3.11
N GLY A 68 0.12 -8.37 -1.96
CA GLY A 68 -0.87 -8.88 -1.01
C GLY A 68 -0.97 -7.95 0.19
N CYS A 69 -2.20 -7.68 0.64
CA CYS A 69 -2.46 -6.99 1.90
C CYS A 69 -3.38 -7.84 2.77
N LEU A 70 -2.93 -8.13 3.98
CA LEU A 70 -3.72 -8.74 5.05
C LEU A 70 -4.13 -7.64 6.02
N PHE A 71 -5.41 -7.53 6.38
CA PHE A 71 -5.87 -6.44 7.24
C PHE A 71 -7.12 -6.79 8.05
N GLU A 72 -7.25 -6.15 9.20
CA GLU A 72 -8.45 -6.21 10.04
C GLU A 72 -9.54 -5.33 9.42
N ARG A 73 -10.77 -5.85 9.31
CA ARG A 73 -11.94 -5.08 8.86
C ARG A 73 -13.23 -5.49 9.57
N GLY A 74 -14.28 -4.72 9.36
CA GLY A 74 -15.63 -5.07 9.76
C GLY A 74 -16.66 -4.05 9.33
N THR A 75 -17.90 -4.23 9.78
CA THR A 75 -19.00 -3.30 9.52
C THR A 75 -19.19 -2.32 10.68
N THR A 76 -19.04 -2.80 11.92
CA THR A 76 -19.27 -1.98 13.13
C THR A 76 -17.96 -1.64 13.85
N SER A 77 -17.03 -2.59 13.88
CA SER A 77 -15.71 -2.48 14.51
C SER A 77 -14.62 -3.04 13.60
N THR A 78 -13.36 -2.74 13.89
CA THR A 78 -12.24 -3.15 13.03
C THR A 78 -11.88 -4.62 13.15
N CYS A 79 -12.21 -5.29 14.26
CA CYS A 79 -11.71 -6.64 14.59
C CYS A 79 -12.78 -7.73 14.40
N GLU A 80 -13.60 -7.61 13.36
CA GLU A 80 -14.64 -8.60 13.04
C GLU A 80 -14.10 -9.70 12.11
N GLU A 81 -13.25 -9.32 11.16
CA GLU A 81 -12.68 -10.19 10.13
C GLU A 81 -11.21 -9.82 9.88
N ILE A 82 -10.39 -10.82 9.55
CA ILE A 82 -9.09 -10.61 8.90
C ILE A 82 -9.29 -10.92 7.41
N ALA A 83 -9.20 -9.90 6.56
CA ALA A 83 -9.34 -10.03 5.12
C ALA A 83 -7.99 -10.02 4.42
N PHE A 84 -7.95 -10.65 3.25
CA PHE A 84 -6.80 -10.66 2.36
C PHE A 84 -7.19 -10.13 0.98
N CYS A 85 -6.40 -9.21 0.43
CA CYS A 85 -6.62 -8.63 -0.89
C CYS A 85 -5.33 -8.69 -1.71
N LEU A 86 -5.46 -9.07 -2.99
CA LEU A 86 -4.40 -8.96 -3.98
C LEU A 86 -4.69 -7.78 -4.90
N PHE A 87 -3.68 -6.99 -5.20
CA PHE A 87 -3.78 -5.86 -6.13
C PHE A 87 -2.48 -5.63 -6.90
N THR A 88 -2.58 -4.89 -8.00
CA THR A 88 -1.45 -4.40 -8.79
C THR A 88 -1.41 -2.88 -8.73
N LEU A 89 -0.24 -2.30 -8.99
CA LEU A 89 -0.11 -0.85 -9.21
C LEU A 89 -0.29 -0.59 -10.70
N ASP A 90 -1.45 -0.06 -11.11
CA ASP A 90 -1.63 0.36 -12.49
C ASP A 90 -1.03 1.76 -12.71
N ALA A 91 -0.29 1.91 -13.80
CA ALA A 91 0.35 3.17 -14.19
C ALA A 91 -0.66 4.32 -14.43
N SER A 92 -1.95 4.02 -14.64
CA SER A 92 -3.02 5.00 -14.85
C SER A 92 -3.45 5.75 -13.59
N GLN A 93 -2.99 5.33 -12.40
CA GLN A 93 -3.21 6.12 -11.17
C GLN A 93 -2.29 7.35 -11.08
N GLN A 94 -1.32 7.51 -12.00
CA GLN A 94 -0.44 8.68 -12.06
C GLN A 94 -1.09 9.90 -12.73
N ASP A 95 -2.13 9.73 -13.56
CA ASP A 95 -2.66 10.79 -14.44
C ASP A 95 -3.91 11.53 -13.89
N LEU A 96 -4.51 11.09 -12.78
CA LEU A 96 -5.71 11.74 -12.23
C LEU A 96 -5.40 12.91 -11.27
N ASN A 97 -4.13 13.17 -10.96
CA ASN A 97 -3.71 14.25 -10.05
C ASN A 97 -3.02 15.43 -10.75
N ALA A 98 -3.06 15.49 -12.09
CA ALA A 98 -2.43 16.55 -12.89
C ALA A 98 -3.45 17.46 -13.62
N SER A 99 -4.67 17.62 -13.11
CA SER A 99 -5.70 18.51 -13.71
C SER A 99 -6.45 19.31 -12.67
#